data_AF-A0A4Y9XWI4-F1
#
_entry.id   AF-A0A4Y9XWI4-F1
#
_cell.length_a   1.000
_cell.length_b   1.000
_cell.length_c   1.000
_cell.angle_alpha   90.00
_cell.angle_beta   90.00
_cell.angle_gamma   90.00
#
_symmetry.space_group_name_H-M   'P 1'
#
loop_
_entity.id
_entity.type
_entity.pdbx_description
1 polymer ?
#
loop_
_entity_poly.entity_id
_entity_poly.type
_entity_poly.pdbx_seq_one_letter_code
_entity_poly.pdbx_strand_id
1 'polypeptide(L)'
;STAASASQQTQASQPQQTQTPQFAYPIAAGQQPQAPTQPSAESSKAPQTRQAAEEARKDRTLAEFLLMLDEYEPLIPDEVTDYYLQRVGFDCQDPRLKRLLALAAQKFVSDIASDAYQHARIRTNATGGRSRANQLPGMSRDKTRTTLTMEDLSMALSDYGINSRKPEFYL
;
A
#
# COMPACT_ATOMS: atom_id res chain seq x y z
N SER A 1 40.86 20.84 31.20
CA SER A 1 41.54 21.44 30.03
C SER A 1 41.61 20.42 28.92
N THR A 2 41.21 20.66 27.66
CA THR A 2 40.58 21.84 27.01
C THR A 2 39.98 21.39 25.66
N ALA A 3 38.87 22.03 25.23
CA ALA A 3 38.29 22.16 23.87
C ALA A 3 38.39 20.97 22.86
N ALA A 4 37.31 20.46 22.26
CA ALA A 4 36.31 21.12 21.42
C ALA A 4 36.89 21.80 20.16
N SER A 5 36.60 21.25 18.98
CA SER A 5 36.64 21.96 17.70
C SER A 5 35.77 21.24 16.67
N ALA A 6 34.77 21.95 16.16
CA ALA A 6 33.96 21.55 15.01
C ALA A 6 34.01 22.69 13.99
N SER A 7 34.15 22.36 12.71
CA SER A 7 33.76 23.23 11.61
C SER A 7 33.83 22.47 10.28
N GLN A 8 32.69 22.41 9.58
CA GLN A 8 32.57 21.85 8.24
C GLN A 8 31.90 22.88 7.32
N GLN A 9 32.65 23.26 6.29
CA GLN A 9 32.22 23.56 4.92
C GLN A 9 31.35 24.80 4.61
N THR A 10 31.97 25.67 3.82
CA THR A 10 31.42 26.79 3.07
C THR A 10 30.76 26.33 1.76
N GLN A 11 29.59 26.87 1.39
CA GLN A 11 29.37 27.40 0.03
C GLN A 11 28.15 28.34 -0.06
N ALA A 12 28.18 29.22 -1.07
CA ALA A 12 27.34 30.42 -1.14
C ALA A 12 26.15 30.29 -2.11
N SER A 13 25.12 31.11 -1.89
CA SER A 13 23.94 31.21 -2.76
C SER A 13 23.51 32.67 -2.96
N GLN A 14 23.74 33.21 -4.17
CA GLN A 14 23.01 34.34 -4.75
C GLN A 14 23.01 34.19 -6.28
N PRO A 15 21.96 34.67 -6.97
CA PRO A 15 22.18 35.58 -8.07
C PRO A 15 21.30 36.84 -8.02
N GLN A 16 21.78 37.89 -8.68
CA GLN A 16 21.24 39.24 -8.67
C GLN A 16 20.41 39.55 -9.94
N GLN A 17 19.62 40.63 -9.86
CA GLN A 17 18.69 41.15 -10.88
C GLN A 17 19.35 41.57 -12.21
N THR A 18 18.56 41.58 -13.30
CA THR A 18 18.67 42.57 -14.39
C THR A 18 17.30 42.92 -14.98
N GLN A 19 17.16 44.15 -15.51
CA GLN A 19 15.93 44.73 -16.05
C GLN A 19 15.87 44.74 -17.59
N THR A 20 14.66 44.98 -18.11
CA THR A 20 14.19 45.45 -19.45
C THR A 20 15.13 46.39 -20.24
N PRO A 21 14.99 46.65 -21.58
CA PRO A 21 13.71 46.95 -22.28
C PRO A 21 13.59 46.67 -23.81
N GLN A 22 12.59 47.31 -24.46
CA GLN A 22 12.38 47.60 -25.92
C GLN A 22 11.50 46.63 -26.76
N PHE A 23 10.67 47.04 -27.74
CA PHE A 23 10.29 48.37 -28.33
C PHE A 23 8.85 48.36 -28.95
N ALA A 24 8.07 49.45 -28.75
CA ALA A 24 7.18 50.18 -29.69
C ALA A 24 6.06 49.46 -30.53
N TYR A 25 5.16 50.08 -31.33
CA TYR A 25 4.82 51.50 -31.63
C TYR A 25 3.33 51.89 -31.28
N PRO A 26 2.33 52.28 -32.14
CA PRO A 26 1.35 53.30 -31.70
C PRO A 26 -0.17 52.97 -31.87
N ILE A 27 -1.02 53.66 -31.09
CA ILE A 27 -2.49 53.71 -31.31
C ILE A 27 -2.87 55.03 -32.00
N ALA A 28 -3.56 54.92 -33.13
CA ALA A 28 -4.28 56.02 -33.79
C ALA A 28 -5.75 56.06 -33.33
N ALA A 29 -6.32 57.25 -33.26
CA ALA A 29 -7.66 57.47 -32.72
C ALA A 29 -8.78 57.23 -33.76
N GLY A 30 -9.88 56.62 -33.30
CA GLY A 30 -11.22 56.76 -33.90
C GLY A 30 -11.78 55.51 -34.58
N GLN A 31 -12.70 54.81 -33.88
CA GLN A 31 -13.98 54.30 -34.39
C GLN A 31 -14.73 53.46 -33.34
N GLN A 32 -15.96 53.85 -33.05
CA GLN A 32 -17.10 52.94 -32.78
C GLN A 32 -17.78 52.68 -34.15
N PRO A 33 -18.61 51.62 -34.36
CA PRO A 33 -19.54 51.05 -33.37
C PRO A 33 -19.83 49.53 -33.47
N GLN A 34 -20.88 49.13 -32.75
CA GLN A 34 -21.74 47.92 -32.90
C GLN A 34 -21.30 46.59 -32.25
N ALA A 35 -22.25 46.04 -31.50
CA ALA A 35 -22.21 44.69 -30.91
C ALA A 35 -22.86 43.67 -31.85
N PRO A 36 -22.49 42.39 -31.70
CA PRO A 36 -23.51 41.34 -31.61
C PRO A 36 -23.36 40.52 -30.33
N THR A 37 -24.50 40.12 -29.77
CA THR A 37 -24.64 39.25 -28.62
C THR A 37 -23.95 37.90 -28.85
N GLN A 38 -22.96 37.55 -28.03
CA GLN A 38 -22.45 36.18 -27.92
C GLN A 38 -22.92 35.56 -26.60
N PRO A 39 -23.35 34.29 -26.60
CA PRO A 39 -23.76 33.62 -25.37
C PRO A 39 -22.55 33.32 -24.48
N SER A 40 -22.55 33.87 -23.27
CA SER A 40 -21.58 33.56 -22.22
C SER A 40 -21.73 32.09 -21.79
N ALA A 41 -20.97 31.21 -22.44
CA ALA A 41 -20.88 29.79 -22.13
C ALA A 41 -19.42 29.34 -21.93
N GLU A 42 -18.59 30.20 -21.33
CA GLU A 42 -17.36 29.75 -20.68
C GLU A 42 -17.75 28.95 -19.44
N SER A 43 -17.90 27.64 -19.63
CA SER A 43 -18.12 26.67 -18.57
C SER A 43 -17.01 26.79 -17.54
N SER A 44 -17.33 27.35 -16.39
CA SER A 44 -16.47 27.40 -15.21
C SER A 44 -16.18 25.98 -14.74
N LYS A 45 -15.14 25.36 -15.30
CA LYS A 45 -14.49 24.19 -14.70
C LYS A 45 -13.84 24.65 -13.40
N ALA A 46 -14.65 24.68 -12.35
CA ALA A 46 -14.18 24.77 -10.98
C ALA A 46 -13.07 23.73 -10.78
N PRO A 47 -12.02 24.04 -10.00
CA PRO A 47 -10.97 23.07 -9.73
C PRO A 47 -11.60 21.87 -9.02
N GLN A 48 -11.74 20.76 -9.74
CA GLN A 48 -12.08 19.47 -9.13
C GLN A 48 -11.10 19.25 -8.01
N THR A 49 -11.62 19.09 -6.79
CA THR A 49 -10.80 18.89 -5.60
C THR A 49 -9.84 17.73 -5.86
N ARG A 50 -8.57 17.90 -5.49
CA ARG A 50 -7.51 16.91 -5.74
C ARG A 50 -7.91 15.48 -5.31
N GLN A 51 -8.71 15.38 -4.25
CA GLN A 51 -9.34 14.16 -3.76
C GLN A 51 -10.21 13.46 -4.82
N ALA A 52 -11.12 14.18 -5.51
CA ALA A 52 -11.97 13.61 -6.55
C ALA A 52 -11.17 13.09 -7.77
N ALA A 53 -10.04 13.73 -8.10
CA ALA A 53 -9.12 13.24 -9.13
C ALA A 53 -8.35 11.99 -8.68
N GLU A 54 -8.02 11.87 -7.39
CA GLU A 54 -7.40 10.69 -6.79
C GLU A 54 -8.40 9.51 -6.67
N GLU A 55 -9.68 9.78 -6.37
CA GLU A 55 -10.78 8.80 -6.36
C GLU A 55 -11.08 8.27 -7.76
N ALA A 56 -11.30 9.14 -8.75
CA ALA A 56 -11.53 8.72 -10.13
C ALA A 56 -10.36 7.90 -10.71
N ARG A 57 -9.13 8.14 -10.23
CA ARG A 57 -7.95 7.32 -10.57
C ARG A 57 -8.02 5.94 -9.90
N LYS A 58 -8.42 5.84 -8.63
CA LYS A 58 -8.63 4.56 -7.93
C LYS A 58 -9.72 3.73 -8.60
N ASP A 59 -10.85 4.34 -8.94
CA ASP A 59 -11.97 3.66 -9.61
C ASP A 59 -11.56 3.09 -10.96
N ARG A 60 -10.79 3.86 -11.75
CA ARG A 60 -10.20 3.37 -13.00
C ARG A 60 -9.28 2.17 -12.77
N THR A 61 -8.41 2.22 -11.75
CA THR A 61 -7.53 1.07 -11.43
C THR A 61 -8.28 -0.14 -10.87
N LEU A 62 -9.40 0.06 -10.17
CA LEU A 62 -10.25 -1.02 -9.69
C LEU A 62 -11.01 -1.69 -10.84
N ALA A 63 -11.55 -0.92 -11.78
CA ALA A 63 -12.19 -1.46 -12.97
C ALA A 63 -11.20 -2.26 -13.84
N GLU A 64 -9.97 -1.75 -14.01
CA GLU A 64 -8.89 -2.44 -14.69
C GLU A 64 -8.49 -3.74 -13.95
N PHE A 65 -8.39 -3.71 -12.63
CA PHE A 65 -8.12 -4.90 -11.80
C PHE A 65 -9.23 -5.94 -11.89
N LEU A 66 -10.51 -5.55 -11.84
CA LEU A 66 -11.65 -6.46 -11.98
C LEU A 66 -11.65 -7.18 -13.34
N LEU A 67 -11.23 -6.52 -14.42
CA LEU A 67 -11.06 -7.17 -15.74
C LEU A 67 -9.93 -8.20 -15.73
N MET A 68 -8.84 -7.99 -14.97
CA MET A 68 -7.80 -9.01 -14.78
C MET A 68 -8.32 -10.26 -14.04
N LEU A 69 -9.42 -10.16 -13.29
CA LEU A 69 -10.00 -11.29 -12.57
C LEU A 69 -10.89 -12.20 -13.44
N ASP A 70 -11.27 -11.78 -14.66
CA ASP A 70 -11.99 -12.64 -15.61
C ASP A 70 -11.13 -13.85 -16.03
N GLU A 71 -9.81 -13.68 -16.13
CA GLU A 71 -8.85 -14.71 -16.57
C GLU A 71 -8.04 -15.35 -15.42
N TYR A 72 -8.18 -14.86 -14.19
CA TYR A 72 -7.42 -15.37 -13.03
C TYR A 72 -8.21 -16.38 -12.19
N GLU A 73 -7.60 -17.54 -11.91
CA GLU A 73 -8.13 -18.57 -11.01
C GLU A 73 -7.40 -18.52 -9.66
N PRO A 74 -8.06 -18.09 -8.56
CA PRO A 74 -7.46 -18.02 -7.22
C PRO A 74 -7.24 -19.39 -6.58
N LEU A 75 -6.42 -19.45 -5.53
CA LEU A 75 -6.14 -20.69 -4.80
C LEU A 75 -7.38 -21.25 -4.07
N ILE A 76 -8.35 -20.39 -3.74
CA ILE A 76 -9.63 -20.76 -3.14
C ILE A 76 -10.65 -20.91 -4.28
N PRO A 77 -11.20 -22.11 -4.53
CA PRO A 77 -12.17 -22.33 -5.60
C PRO A 77 -13.46 -21.50 -5.44
N ASP A 78 -14.14 -21.25 -6.56
CA ASP A 78 -15.37 -20.45 -6.60
C ASP A 78 -16.49 -21.10 -5.75
N GLU A 79 -16.57 -22.44 -5.66
CA GLU A 79 -17.57 -23.15 -4.85
C GLU A 79 -17.38 -22.94 -3.34
N VAL A 80 -16.14 -22.80 -2.89
CA VAL A 80 -15.83 -22.50 -1.48
C VAL A 80 -16.25 -21.07 -1.17
N THR A 81 -16.00 -20.14 -2.10
CA THR A 81 -16.43 -18.75 -1.96
C THR A 81 -17.95 -18.65 -1.92
N ASP A 82 -18.65 -19.33 -2.83
CA ASP A 82 -20.12 -19.37 -2.89
C ASP A 82 -20.74 -19.93 -1.60
N TYR A 83 -20.18 -21.00 -1.03
CA TYR A 83 -20.65 -21.54 0.24
C TYR A 83 -20.59 -20.49 1.37
N TYR A 84 -19.49 -19.73 1.48
CA TYR A 84 -19.36 -18.69 2.50
C TYR A 84 -20.23 -17.46 2.22
N LEU A 85 -20.43 -17.08 0.95
CA LEU A 85 -21.34 -16.01 0.55
C LEU A 85 -22.80 -16.35 0.91
N GLN A 86 -23.27 -17.54 0.52
CA GLN A 86 -24.62 -18.02 0.86
C GLN A 86 -24.82 -18.09 2.38
N ARG A 87 -23.79 -18.52 3.13
CA ARG A 87 -23.83 -18.57 4.60
C ARG A 87 -24.00 -17.20 5.27
N VAL A 88 -23.53 -16.11 4.66
CA VAL A 88 -23.76 -14.74 5.14
C VAL A 88 -25.02 -14.09 4.55
N GLY A 89 -25.78 -14.82 3.72
CA GLY A 89 -27.00 -14.32 3.07
C GLY A 89 -26.75 -13.44 1.85
N PHE A 90 -25.57 -13.52 1.24
CA PHE A 90 -25.22 -12.80 0.01
C PHE A 90 -25.16 -13.78 -1.17
N ASP A 91 -25.91 -13.52 -2.24
CA ASP A 91 -25.75 -14.22 -3.51
C ASP A 91 -25.09 -13.29 -4.52
N CYS A 92 -24.13 -13.83 -5.29
CA CYS A 92 -23.36 -13.06 -6.26
C CYS A 92 -23.17 -13.88 -7.53
N GLN A 93 -23.65 -13.35 -8.65
CA GLN A 93 -23.56 -14.01 -9.96
C GLN A 93 -22.36 -13.52 -10.80
N ASP A 94 -21.62 -12.50 -10.34
CA ASP A 94 -20.40 -12.02 -11.01
C ASP A 94 -19.17 -12.80 -10.52
N PRO A 95 -18.52 -13.63 -11.36
CA PRO A 95 -17.36 -14.42 -10.95
C PRO A 95 -16.17 -13.55 -10.53
N ARG A 96 -16.04 -12.32 -11.06
CA ARG A 96 -14.95 -11.41 -10.68
C ARG A 96 -15.06 -10.98 -9.23
N LEU A 97 -16.29 -10.81 -8.71
CA LEU A 97 -16.51 -10.45 -7.31
C LEU A 97 -16.23 -11.62 -6.37
N LYS A 98 -16.54 -12.86 -6.79
CA LYS A 98 -16.12 -14.09 -6.07
C LYS A 98 -14.60 -14.16 -5.99
N ARG A 99 -13.93 -14.04 -7.13
CA ARG A 99 -12.47 -14.10 -7.25
C ARG A 99 -11.75 -12.95 -6.54
N LEU A 100 -12.34 -11.75 -6.51
CA LEU A 100 -11.86 -10.62 -5.73
C LEU A 100 -11.86 -10.94 -4.23
N LEU A 101 -12.97 -11.52 -3.73
CA LEU A 101 -13.09 -11.92 -2.33
C LEU A 101 -12.13 -13.06 -1.97
N ALA A 102 -12.00 -14.06 -2.85
CA ALA A 102 -11.05 -15.15 -2.71
C ALA A 102 -9.60 -14.63 -2.64
N LEU A 103 -9.20 -13.72 -3.53
CA LEU A 103 -7.89 -13.07 -3.52
C LEU A 103 -7.66 -12.22 -2.26
N ALA A 104 -8.68 -11.47 -1.81
CA ALA A 104 -8.57 -10.67 -0.59
C ALA A 104 -8.34 -11.56 0.65
N ALA A 105 -9.07 -12.68 0.75
CA ALA A 105 -8.88 -13.68 1.80
C ALA A 105 -7.50 -14.36 1.71
N GLN A 106 -7.07 -14.74 0.51
CA GLN A 106 -5.76 -15.33 0.26
C GLN A 106 -4.62 -14.38 0.64
N LYS A 107 -4.73 -13.08 0.29
CA LYS A 107 -3.78 -12.04 0.70
C LYS A 107 -3.75 -11.89 2.22
N PHE A 108 -4.92 -11.75 2.86
CA PHE A 108 -5.03 -11.58 4.31
C PHE A 108 -4.35 -12.72 5.10
N VAL A 109 -4.59 -13.98 4.69
CA VAL A 109 -3.92 -15.14 5.30
C VAL A 109 -2.41 -15.14 5.01
N SER A 110 -1.99 -14.70 3.81
CA SER A 110 -0.58 -14.62 3.42
C SER A 110 0.18 -13.54 4.20
N ASP A 111 -0.46 -12.40 4.49
CA ASP A 111 0.12 -11.33 5.32
C ASP A 111 0.37 -11.86 6.75
N ILE A 112 -0.66 -12.42 7.41
CA ILE A 112 -0.55 -13.02 8.75
C ILE A 112 0.51 -14.14 8.80
N ALA A 113 0.55 -15.01 7.78
CA ALA A 113 1.56 -16.07 7.70
C ALA A 113 2.98 -15.52 7.54
N SER A 114 3.14 -14.41 6.82
CA SER A 114 4.43 -13.74 6.64
C SER A 114 4.92 -13.10 7.94
N ASP A 115 4.02 -12.48 8.71
CA ASP A 115 4.34 -11.88 10.01
C ASP A 115 4.68 -12.97 11.04
N ALA A 116 3.84 -14.01 11.16
CA ALA A 116 4.10 -15.14 12.03
C ALA A 116 5.41 -15.87 11.69
N TYR A 117 5.77 -15.97 10.40
CA TYR A 117 7.08 -16.49 9.98
C TYR A 117 8.24 -15.62 10.45
N GLN A 118 8.09 -14.29 10.48
CA GLN A 118 9.12 -13.39 11.01
C GLN A 118 9.34 -13.61 12.51
N HIS A 119 8.27 -13.70 13.32
CA HIS A 119 8.36 -14.04 14.73
C HIS A 119 9.05 -15.40 14.95
N ALA A 120 8.62 -16.43 14.22
CA ALA A 120 9.18 -17.78 14.31
C ALA A 120 10.68 -17.79 13.96
N ARG A 121 11.07 -17.08 12.91
CA ARG A 121 12.47 -16.97 12.46
C ARG A 121 13.34 -16.22 13.46
N ILE A 122 12.83 -15.14 14.07
CA ILE A 122 13.55 -14.37 15.10
C ILE A 122 13.79 -15.25 16.33
N ARG A 123 12.75 -15.93 16.86
CA ARG A 123 12.89 -16.83 18.01
C ARG A 123 13.84 -18.00 17.72
N THR A 124 13.69 -18.68 16.58
CA THR A 124 14.56 -19.80 16.20
C THR A 124 16.03 -19.37 16.06
N ASN A 125 16.30 -18.17 15.54
CA ASN A 125 17.66 -17.64 15.45
C ASN A 125 18.22 -17.19 16.81
N ALA A 126 17.41 -16.55 17.66
CA ALA A 126 17.81 -16.12 19.01
C ALA A 126 18.19 -17.33 19.89
N THR A 127 17.37 -18.39 19.88
CA THR A 127 17.64 -19.62 20.63
C THR A 127 18.77 -20.45 19.97
N GLY A 128 18.81 -20.51 18.63
CA GLY A 128 19.80 -21.29 17.89
C GLY A 128 21.23 -20.73 17.92
N GLY A 129 21.41 -19.43 18.15
CA GLY A 129 22.73 -18.77 18.13
C GLY A 129 23.73 -19.34 19.14
N ARG A 130 23.27 -19.69 20.35
CA ARG A 130 24.11 -20.31 21.40
C ARG A 130 24.37 -21.79 21.15
N SER A 131 23.44 -22.49 20.50
CA SER A 131 23.54 -23.93 20.28
C SER A 131 24.41 -24.33 19.09
N ARG A 132 24.68 -23.41 18.13
CA ARG A 132 25.53 -23.70 16.96
C ARG A 132 27.03 -23.78 17.27
N ALA A 133 27.48 -23.24 18.41
CA ALA A 133 28.89 -23.27 18.81
C ALA A 133 29.35 -24.63 19.38
N ASN A 134 28.43 -25.51 19.79
CA ASN A 134 28.74 -26.75 20.53
C ASN A 134 28.07 -28.00 19.92
N GLN A 135 27.92 -28.07 18.60
CA GLN A 135 27.26 -29.20 17.93
C GLN A 135 28.08 -29.75 16.77
N LEU A 136 28.14 -31.09 16.70
CA LEU A 136 28.89 -31.83 15.69
C LEU A 136 28.35 -31.54 14.27
N PRO A 137 29.22 -31.47 13.25
CA PRO A 137 28.82 -31.27 11.87
C PRO A 137 27.95 -32.44 11.39
N GLY A 138 26.70 -32.14 11.03
CA GLY A 138 25.71 -33.12 10.54
C GLY A 138 24.35 -33.01 11.24
N MET A 139 24.33 -32.80 12.56
CA MET A 139 23.12 -32.85 13.40
C MET A 139 22.25 -31.55 13.37
N SER A 140 22.54 -30.63 12.44
CA SER A 140 22.10 -29.23 12.49
C SER A 140 20.89 -28.92 11.60
N ARG A 141 20.65 -29.70 10.53
CA ARG A 141 19.63 -29.38 9.50
C ARG A 141 18.19 -29.31 10.03
N ASP A 142 17.81 -30.17 10.97
CA ASP A 142 16.46 -30.13 11.53
C ASP A 142 16.24 -28.96 12.50
N LYS A 143 17.29 -28.56 13.23
CA LYS A 143 17.26 -27.39 14.13
C LYS A 143 17.23 -26.05 13.38
N THR A 144 17.38 -26.07 12.05
CA THR A 144 17.17 -24.90 11.17
C THR A 144 15.78 -24.85 10.53
N ARG A 145 14.92 -25.86 10.70
CA ARG A 145 13.54 -25.80 10.21
C ARG A 145 12.73 -24.86 11.10
N THR A 146 12.26 -23.76 10.52
CA THR A 146 11.31 -22.86 11.18
C THR A 146 9.94 -23.54 11.21
N THR A 147 9.34 -23.64 12.39
CA THR A 147 8.02 -24.24 12.61
C THR A 147 7.08 -23.15 13.10
N LEU A 148 5.86 -23.07 12.53
CA LEU A 148 4.83 -22.16 13.01
C LEU A 148 4.30 -22.64 14.38
N THR A 149 4.43 -21.80 15.41
CA THR A 149 3.92 -22.12 16.75
C THR A 149 2.75 -21.21 17.14
N MET A 150 2.01 -21.60 18.19
CA MET A 150 0.94 -20.78 18.74
C MET A 150 1.45 -19.45 19.30
N GLU A 151 2.69 -19.38 19.80
CA GLU A 151 3.30 -18.14 20.28
C GLU A 151 3.44 -17.14 19.12
N ASP A 152 4.07 -17.55 18.01
CA ASP A 152 4.25 -16.70 16.81
C ASP A 152 2.93 -16.19 16.25
N LEU A 153 1.95 -17.10 16.15
CA LEU A 153 0.65 -16.79 15.60
C LEU A 153 -0.12 -15.85 16.54
N SER A 154 0.00 -16.02 17.86
CA SER A 154 -0.63 -15.12 18.84
C SER A 154 -0.02 -13.71 18.80
N MET A 155 1.29 -13.58 18.60
CA MET A 155 1.96 -12.29 18.39
C MET A 155 1.45 -11.62 17.12
N ALA A 156 1.57 -12.30 15.96
CA ALA A 156 1.11 -11.75 14.68
C ALA A 156 -0.37 -11.33 14.75
N LEU A 157 -1.25 -12.19 15.25
CA LEU A 157 -2.69 -11.87 15.39
C LEU A 157 -2.96 -10.70 16.33
N SER A 158 -2.13 -10.47 17.35
CA SER A 158 -2.30 -9.35 18.27
C SER A 158 -2.09 -7.98 17.61
N ASP A 159 -1.21 -7.89 16.60
CA ASP A 159 -1.00 -6.66 15.82
C ASP A 159 -2.23 -6.34 14.93
N TYR A 160 -2.99 -7.36 14.52
CA TYR A 160 -4.30 -7.21 13.86
C TYR A 160 -5.48 -7.05 14.84
N GLY A 161 -5.22 -6.95 16.16
CA GLY A 161 -6.25 -6.81 17.19
C GLY A 161 -6.99 -8.11 17.57
N ILE A 162 -6.50 -9.28 17.12
CA ILE A 162 -7.14 -10.58 17.33
C ILE A 162 -6.50 -11.30 18.53
N ASN A 163 -7.25 -11.40 19.64
CA ASN A 163 -6.78 -12.04 20.88
C ASN A 163 -6.92 -13.58 20.83
N SER A 164 -5.89 -14.28 20.38
CA SER A 164 -5.80 -15.75 20.41
C SER A 164 -5.17 -16.25 21.71
N ARG A 165 -6.00 -16.60 22.71
CA ARG A 165 -5.54 -17.21 23.97
C ARG A 165 -5.80 -18.71 23.98
N LYS A 166 -4.75 -19.51 23.81
CA LYS A 166 -4.79 -20.95 24.08
C LYS A 166 -4.19 -21.20 25.48
N PRO A 167 -4.93 -21.75 26.45
CA PRO A 167 -4.34 -22.21 27.70
C PRO A 167 -3.42 -23.41 27.44
N GLU A 168 -2.25 -23.46 28.08
CA GLU A 168 -1.30 -24.57 27.90
C GLU A 168 -1.78 -25.88 28.55
N PHE A 169 -2.65 -25.78 29.55
CA PHE A 169 -3.28 -26.88 30.26
C PHE A 169 -4.72 -26.51 30.66
N TYR A 170 -5.59 -27.52 30.73
CA TYR A 170 -6.87 -27.41 31.43
C TYR A 170 -6.64 -27.77 32.90
N LEU A 171 -7.35 -27.09 33.81
CA LEU A 171 -7.30 -27.27 35.26
C LEU A 171 -8.73 -27.40 35.79
#